data_AF-A0A947B8E8-F1
#
_entry.id   AF-A0A947B8E8-F1
#
_cell.length_a   1.000
_cell.length_b   1.000
_cell.length_c   1.000
_cell.angle_alpha   90.00
_cell.angle_beta   90.00
_cell.angle_gamma   90.00
#
_symmetry.space_group_name_H-M   'P 1'
#
loop_
_entity.id
_entity.type
_entity.pdbx_description
1 polymer ?
#
loop_
_entity_poly.entity_id
_entity_poly.type
_entity_poly.pdbx_seq_one_letter_code
_entity_poly.pdbx_strand_id
1 'polypeptide(L)'
;MRERIMTRSRGFLFQLRVILTALVSSLWAITTATAHEVQPGVMDVDISGERLDLHIEWILEAPVAGLDLDGVADTNEADGAEDYDRLRALSPDEMAARFREAWPGLRDKITARAGDTPLDLTLESVDVPETGDVEIARTSTVHLSADLPPGDAPLVLGWSAELGELVVRQRNLEGGYAGFLTSGQLSDPIPRQGASDQTWGQAFTDYIGVGFDHIVPKGLDHILFVLGLFFLSLHLGPLLWQISAFTLAHTVTLALGALDLVRISPDIVEPLIAASIVYVGIENLFAQKLHPWRPFVVFCFGLLHGLGFASVLADFGLGSEHFVAKLIGFNVGVEIGQLAVIAAAFLTLAIAFGNHEWWHRRIAAPVSVAIATIAAFWVLERTGVIDPTGAWTPFTLLTEGGIPPLWTVIAVAAIAALATVIVLPLPEADGLRDVAGFTTSLVAFAGIVAAFTSGAWLMTAAIAATWVLALRLQSLGGPEETHAT
;
A
#
# COMPACT_ATOMS: atom_id res chain seq x y z
N MET A 1 -23.57 -44.13 3.96
CA MET A 1 -23.09 -43.00 3.13
C MET A 1 -23.89 -41.71 3.36
N ARG A 2 -25.24 -41.74 3.36
CA ARG A 2 -26.08 -40.57 3.71
C ARG A 2 -25.87 -39.99 5.12
N GLU A 3 -25.68 -40.83 6.13
CA GLU A 3 -25.46 -40.37 7.52
C GLU A 3 -24.12 -39.65 7.74
N ARG A 4 -23.05 -40.03 7.02
CA ARG A 4 -21.74 -39.37 7.09
C ARG A 4 -21.73 -37.98 6.44
N ILE A 5 -22.62 -37.74 5.48
CA ILE A 5 -22.77 -36.44 4.81
C ILE A 5 -23.61 -35.49 5.69
N MET A 6 -24.61 -36.01 6.41
CA MET A 6 -25.46 -35.21 7.30
C MET A 6 -24.78 -34.79 8.61
N THR A 7 -23.84 -35.57 9.15
CA THR A 7 -23.07 -35.17 10.34
C THR A 7 -22.01 -34.12 10.03
N ARG A 8 -21.41 -34.16 8.84
CA ARG A 8 -20.38 -33.18 8.40
C ARG A 8 -20.99 -31.80 8.09
N SER A 9 -22.20 -31.76 7.50
CA SER A 9 -22.91 -30.49 7.24
C SER A 9 -23.42 -29.80 8.51
N ARG A 10 -23.79 -30.57 9.54
CA ARG A 10 -24.20 -30.03 10.85
C ARG A 10 -23.04 -29.41 11.63
N GLY A 11 -21.84 -30.00 11.55
CA GLY A 11 -20.62 -29.42 12.13
C GLY A 11 -20.20 -28.12 11.44
N PHE A 12 -20.28 -28.08 10.11
CA PHE A 12 -19.99 -26.88 9.31
C PHE A 12 -20.95 -25.73 9.60
N LEU A 13 -22.27 -25.99 9.64
CA LEU A 13 -23.27 -24.98 9.98
C LEU A 13 -23.15 -24.47 11.42
N PHE A 14 -22.67 -25.33 12.35
CA PHE A 14 -22.39 -24.92 13.72
C PHE A 14 -21.17 -24.02 13.80
N GLN A 15 -20.06 -24.38 13.15
CA GLN A 15 -18.86 -23.54 13.11
C GLN A 15 -19.08 -22.21 12.39
N LEU A 16 -19.81 -22.22 11.27
CA LEU A 16 -20.19 -21.00 10.54
C LEU A 16 -21.05 -20.07 11.40
N ARG A 17 -21.98 -20.63 12.19
CA ARG A 17 -22.78 -19.83 13.14
C ARG A 17 -21.94 -19.29 14.29
N VAL A 18 -20.98 -20.05 14.83
CA VAL A 18 -20.09 -19.57 15.90
C VAL A 18 -19.20 -18.44 15.38
N ILE A 19 -18.66 -18.55 14.17
CA ILE A 19 -17.85 -17.51 13.53
C ILE A 19 -18.70 -16.28 13.23
N LEU A 20 -19.86 -16.42 12.59
CA LEU A 20 -20.78 -15.29 12.35
C LEU A 20 -21.26 -14.64 13.65
N THR A 21 -21.51 -15.43 14.70
CA THR A 21 -21.92 -14.87 15.99
C THR A 21 -20.76 -14.14 16.65
N ALA A 22 -19.53 -14.66 16.60
CA ALA A 22 -18.35 -13.95 17.09
C ALA A 22 -18.10 -12.65 16.31
N LEU A 23 -18.26 -12.66 14.99
CA LEU A 23 -18.14 -11.49 14.10
C LEU A 23 -19.22 -10.43 14.37
N VAL A 24 -20.45 -10.87 14.65
CA VAL A 24 -21.57 -9.97 14.99
C VAL A 24 -21.49 -9.47 16.44
N SER A 25 -20.89 -10.26 17.35
CA SER A 25 -20.65 -9.85 18.74
C SER A 25 -19.52 -8.84 18.87
N SER A 26 -18.49 -8.94 18.01
CA SER A 26 -17.40 -7.95 17.95
C SER A 26 -17.83 -6.62 17.33
N LEU A 27 -18.96 -6.57 16.64
CA LEU A 27 -19.58 -5.33 16.12
C LEU A 27 -20.33 -4.53 17.21
N TRP A 28 -20.32 -4.97 18.48
CA TRP A 28 -21.11 -4.37 19.57
C TRP A 28 -20.27 -3.73 20.69
N ALA A 29 -19.05 -3.30 20.39
CA ALA A 29 -18.28 -2.40 21.25
C ALA A 29 -17.67 -1.30 20.38
N ILE A 30 -18.49 -0.28 20.07
CA ILE A 30 -18.09 0.90 19.31
C ILE A 30 -17.51 1.90 20.30
N THR A 31 -16.19 2.06 20.28
CA THR A 31 -15.53 3.32 20.63
C THR A 31 -14.77 3.73 19.39
N THR A 32 -15.06 4.92 18.89
CA THR A 32 -14.44 5.53 17.72
C THR A 32 -13.09 6.11 18.11
N ALA A 33 -12.01 5.56 17.56
CA ALA A 33 -10.84 6.33 17.21
C ALA A 33 -10.41 5.93 15.79
N THR A 34 -9.73 6.84 15.13
CA THR A 34 -9.69 6.99 13.68
C THR A 34 -8.22 7.15 13.27
N ALA A 35 -7.78 6.39 12.26
CA ALA A 35 -6.44 6.43 11.70
C ALA A 35 -6.27 7.61 10.71
N HIS A 36 -5.08 8.19 10.60
CA HIS A 36 -4.83 9.43 9.85
C HIS A 36 -3.68 9.31 8.83
N GLU A 37 -4.01 9.09 7.56
CA GLU A 37 -3.05 8.92 6.46
C GLU A 37 -2.23 10.19 6.14
N VAL A 38 -0.93 10.04 5.87
CA VAL A 38 -0.01 11.12 5.47
C VAL A 38 -0.20 11.44 3.98
N GLN A 39 -0.68 12.65 3.65
CA GLN A 39 -0.78 13.14 2.27
C GLN A 39 0.48 13.92 1.85
N PRO A 40 0.95 13.78 0.60
CA PRO A 40 2.09 14.54 0.10
C PRO A 40 1.76 16.03 0.00
N GLY A 41 2.75 16.89 0.27
CA GLY A 41 2.61 18.31 -0.03
C GLY A 41 2.59 18.56 -1.54
N VAL A 42 1.84 19.56 -1.99
CA VAL A 42 1.80 19.95 -3.40
C VAL A 42 2.32 21.38 -3.53
N MET A 43 3.45 21.55 -4.20
CA MET A 43 4.07 22.84 -4.49
C MET A 43 3.88 23.22 -5.95
N ASP A 44 2.99 24.17 -6.17
CA ASP A 44 2.82 24.86 -7.44
C ASP A 44 3.86 25.97 -7.59
N VAL A 45 4.61 25.92 -8.69
CA VAL A 45 5.71 26.81 -9.03
C VAL A 45 5.26 27.76 -10.13
N ASP A 46 5.37 29.05 -9.85
CA ASP A 46 5.16 30.14 -10.78
C ASP A 46 6.46 30.96 -10.91
N ILE A 47 6.88 31.20 -12.15
CA ILE A 47 8.09 31.94 -12.46
C ILE A 47 7.68 33.10 -13.37
N SER A 48 7.78 34.32 -12.85
CA SER A 48 7.43 35.55 -13.57
C SER A 48 8.64 36.50 -13.58
N GLY A 49 9.42 36.43 -14.66
CA GLY A 49 10.65 37.23 -14.82
C GLY A 49 11.72 36.86 -13.79
N GLU A 50 12.00 37.79 -12.88
CA GLU A 50 12.98 37.65 -11.80
C GLU A 50 12.33 37.33 -10.44
N ARG A 51 11.06 36.92 -10.44
CA ARG A 51 10.35 36.50 -9.23
C ARG A 51 9.92 35.04 -9.31
N LEU A 52 10.17 34.31 -8.24
CA LEU A 52 9.63 32.99 -7.96
C LEU A 52 8.46 33.14 -6.99
N ASP A 53 7.31 32.56 -7.33
CA ASP A 53 6.17 32.42 -6.43
C ASP A 53 5.87 30.93 -6.28
N LEU A 54 5.76 30.47 -5.03
CA LEU A 54 5.45 29.08 -4.68
C LEU A 54 4.14 29.05 -3.89
N HIS A 55 3.19 28.26 -4.36
CA HIS A 55 1.95 27.96 -3.64
C HIS A 55 1.99 26.52 -3.18
N ILE A 56 2.01 26.31 -1.87
CA ILE A 56 2.11 24.98 -1.27
C ILE A 56 0.77 24.65 -0.63
N GLU A 57 0.10 23.61 -1.13
CA GLU A 57 -0.98 22.94 -0.44
C GLU A 57 -0.37 21.93 0.54
N TRP A 58 -0.62 22.13 1.84
CA TRP A 58 0.11 21.44 2.89
C TRP A 58 -0.73 21.25 4.16
N ILE A 59 -0.60 20.08 4.79
CA ILE A 59 -1.10 19.81 6.15
C ILE A 59 -0.07 20.36 7.13
N LEU A 60 -0.34 21.53 7.70
CA LEU A 60 0.65 22.29 8.50
C LEU A 60 0.87 21.69 9.88
N GLU A 61 -0.08 20.93 10.39
CA GLU A 61 -0.05 20.40 11.75
C GLU A 61 1.15 19.49 11.98
N ALA A 62 1.47 18.61 11.01
CA ALA A 62 2.59 17.68 11.12
C ALA A 62 3.96 18.40 11.20
N PRO A 63 4.33 19.28 10.26
CA PRO A 63 5.60 20.00 10.32
C PRO A 63 5.68 20.99 11.48
N VAL A 64 4.55 21.59 11.91
CA VAL A 64 4.52 22.49 13.08
C VAL A 64 4.65 21.72 14.39
N ALA A 65 4.10 20.50 14.49
CA ALA A 65 4.34 19.58 15.60
C ALA A 65 5.79 19.03 15.60
N GLY A 66 6.51 19.16 14.49
CA GLY A 66 7.85 18.62 14.33
C GLY A 66 7.87 17.10 14.15
N LEU A 67 6.77 16.53 13.62
CA LEU A 67 6.72 15.11 13.27
C LEU A 67 7.76 14.81 12.17
N ASP A 68 8.42 13.67 12.30
CA ASP A 68 9.25 13.10 11.25
C ASP A 68 8.36 12.21 10.37
N LEU A 69 8.12 12.65 9.14
CA LEU A 69 7.28 11.93 8.18
C LEU A 69 8.08 10.99 7.26
N ASP A 70 9.38 10.80 7.48
CA ASP A 70 10.19 9.91 6.63
C ASP A 70 9.76 8.44 6.83
N GLY A 71 9.12 7.88 5.81
CA GLY A 71 8.65 6.50 5.82
C GLY A 71 7.44 6.23 6.72
N VAL A 72 6.75 7.27 7.20
CA VAL A 72 5.54 7.16 8.03
C VAL A 72 4.30 7.20 7.14
N ALA A 73 3.42 6.20 7.27
CA ALA A 73 2.16 6.11 6.54
C ALA A 73 0.98 6.72 7.32
N ASP A 74 0.99 6.61 8.65
CA ASP A 74 -0.03 7.18 9.55
C ASP A 74 0.63 8.13 10.57
N THR A 75 0.14 9.37 10.63
CA THR A 75 0.61 10.40 11.59
C THR A 75 0.48 9.99 13.07
N ASN A 76 -0.43 9.05 13.39
CA ASN A 76 -0.58 8.50 14.74
C ASN A 76 0.62 7.63 15.17
N GLU A 77 1.42 7.13 14.23
CA GLU A 77 2.60 6.34 14.50
C GLU A 77 3.85 7.19 14.75
N ALA A 78 3.78 8.49 14.48
CA ALA A 78 4.89 9.42 14.64
C ALA A 78 5.05 9.90 16.09
N ASP A 79 6.30 10.05 16.53
CA ASP A 79 6.64 10.63 17.84
C ASP A 79 6.12 12.08 17.90
N GLY A 80 5.06 12.32 18.69
CA GLY A 80 4.42 13.64 18.81
C GLY A 80 2.96 13.72 18.32
N ALA A 81 2.32 12.60 18.01
CA ALA A 81 0.92 12.55 17.56
C ALA A 81 -0.07 13.34 18.45
N GLU A 82 0.11 13.35 19.78
CA GLU A 82 -0.74 14.14 20.69
C GLU A 82 -0.67 15.66 20.42
N ASP A 83 0.50 16.15 20.02
CA ASP A 83 0.71 17.56 19.69
C ASP A 83 0.10 17.87 18.31
N TYR A 84 0.18 16.95 17.37
CA TYR A 84 -0.49 17.02 16.07
C TYR A 84 -2.02 17.13 16.20
N ASP A 85 -2.65 16.24 16.97
CA ASP A 85 -4.10 16.27 17.20
C ASP A 85 -4.55 17.58 17.86
N ARG A 86 -3.75 18.08 18.81
CA ARG A 86 -4.04 19.35 19.47
C ARG A 86 -3.99 20.54 18.50
N LEU A 87 -3.10 20.51 17.50
CA LEU A 87 -3.00 21.56 16.48
C LEU A 87 -4.21 21.56 15.53
N ARG A 88 -4.78 20.39 15.23
CA ARG A 88 -5.98 20.27 14.38
C ARG A 88 -7.21 20.92 15.00
N ALA A 89 -7.30 20.92 16.33
CA ALA A 89 -8.37 21.58 17.06
C ALA A 89 -8.25 23.11 17.10
N LEU A 90 -7.12 23.69 16.68
CA LEU A 90 -6.93 25.14 16.68
C LEU A 90 -7.79 25.84 15.65
N SER A 91 -8.21 27.06 15.99
CA SER A 91 -8.84 27.96 15.03
C SER A 91 -7.86 28.33 13.90
N PRO A 92 -8.37 28.76 12.72
CA PRO A 92 -7.53 29.16 11.60
C PRO A 92 -6.45 30.19 11.97
N ASP A 93 -6.83 31.23 12.72
CA ASP A 93 -5.93 32.31 13.14
C ASP A 93 -4.83 31.82 14.09
N GLU A 94 -5.19 30.93 15.03
CA GLU A 94 -4.23 30.33 15.96
C GLU A 94 -3.25 29.42 15.22
N MET A 95 -3.73 28.58 14.30
CA MET A 95 -2.87 27.70 13.52
C MET A 95 -1.93 28.49 12.61
N ALA A 96 -2.44 29.53 11.94
CA ALA A 96 -1.64 30.44 11.14
C ALA A 96 -0.55 31.15 11.98
N ALA A 97 -0.87 31.54 13.22
CA ALA A 97 0.11 32.11 14.14
C ALA A 97 1.20 31.10 14.53
N ARG A 98 0.83 29.85 14.84
CA ARG A 98 1.79 28.76 15.14
C ARG A 98 2.70 28.47 13.96
N PHE A 99 2.15 28.41 12.75
CA PHE A 99 2.96 28.21 11.54
C PHE A 99 3.97 29.34 11.35
N ARG A 100 3.56 30.61 11.51
CA ARG A 100 4.48 31.77 11.40
C ARG A 100 5.58 31.73 12.45
N GLU A 101 5.30 31.23 13.66
CA GLU A 101 6.31 31.03 14.72
C GLU A 101 7.31 29.93 14.35
N ALA A 102 6.84 28.82 13.75
CA ALA A 102 7.66 27.71 13.31
C ALA A 102 8.43 27.98 11.99
N TRP A 103 8.00 28.96 11.20
CA TRP A 103 8.50 29.24 9.85
C TRP A 103 10.04 29.33 9.74
N PRO A 104 10.79 30.01 10.63
CA PRO A 104 12.24 30.09 10.50
C PRO A 104 12.92 28.71 10.49
N GLY A 105 12.44 27.75 11.31
CA GLY A 105 12.97 26.40 11.34
C GLY A 105 12.51 25.55 10.16
N LEU A 106 11.28 25.75 9.68
CA LEU A 106 10.75 25.04 8.51
C LEU A 106 11.42 25.51 7.22
N ARG A 107 11.73 26.80 7.11
CA ARG A 107 12.45 27.37 5.97
C ARG A 107 13.80 26.68 5.74
N ASP A 108 14.54 26.38 6.80
CA ASP A 108 15.84 25.70 6.70
C ASP A 108 15.72 24.25 6.18
N LYS A 109 14.51 23.67 6.25
CA LYS A 109 14.19 22.35 5.69
C LYS A 109 13.73 22.43 4.23
N ILE A 110 13.53 23.61 3.66
CA ILE A 110 13.13 23.79 2.26
C ILE A 110 14.36 24.22 1.45
N THR A 111 14.70 23.42 0.43
CA THR A 111 15.77 23.74 -0.51
C THR A 111 15.19 24.43 -1.73
N ALA A 112 15.62 25.66 -2.00
CA ALA A 112 15.35 26.36 -3.24
C ALA A 112 16.65 27.02 -3.75
N ARG A 113 17.05 26.72 -4.98
CA ARG A 113 18.25 27.33 -5.60
C ARG A 113 18.07 27.52 -7.11
N ALA A 114 18.65 28.57 -7.65
CA ALA A 114 18.78 28.80 -9.09
C ALA A 114 20.25 28.59 -9.50
N GLY A 115 20.54 27.50 -10.23
CA GLY A 115 21.91 27.04 -10.43
C GLY A 115 22.61 26.77 -9.09
N ASP A 116 23.75 27.41 -8.83
CA ASP A 116 24.48 27.30 -7.56
C ASP A 116 24.09 28.37 -6.53
N THR A 117 23.10 29.22 -6.84
CA THR A 117 22.69 30.34 -5.97
C THR A 117 21.49 29.93 -5.12
N PRO A 118 21.62 29.84 -3.77
CA PRO A 118 20.48 29.62 -2.89
C PRO A 118 19.48 30.78 -2.97
N LEU A 119 18.20 30.47 -2.91
CA LEU A 119 17.12 31.46 -2.91
C LEU A 119 16.64 31.71 -1.48
N ASP A 120 16.40 32.98 -1.16
CA ASP A 120 15.86 33.40 0.13
C ASP A 120 14.33 33.37 0.08
N LEU A 121 13.72 32.32 0.63
CA LEU A 121 12.27 32.15 0.67
C LEU A 121 11.62 33.04 1.72
N THR A 122 10.75 33.95 1.28
CA THR A 122 9.94 34.82 2.11
C THR A 122 8.52 34.27 2.22
N LEU A 123 7.99 34.18 3.44
CA LEU A 123 6.58 33.83 3.67
C LEU A 123 5.70 35.06 3.42
N GLU A 124 4.88 35.01 2.37
CA GLU A 124 3.97 36.10 1.99
C GLU A 124 2.62 35.94 2.69
N SER A 125 2.05 34.74 2.67
CA SER A 125 0.80 34.44 3.35
C SER A 125 0.66 32.96 3.72
N VAL A 126 -0.21 32.71 4.68
CA VAL A 126 -0.68 31.38 5.06
C VAL A 126 -2.19 31.49 5.24
N ASP A 127 -2.92 30.67 4.49
CA ASP A 127 -4.38 30.56 4.54
C ASP A 127 -4.73 29.20 5.12
N VAL A 128 -5.37 29.22 6.29
CA VAL A 128 -5.82 28.01 6.99
C VAL A 128 -7.35 27.98 6.87
N PRO A 129 -7.95 26.90 6.33
CA PRO A 129 -9.40 26.82 6.22
C PRO A 129 -10.06 26.72 7.60
N GLU A 130 -11.34 27.11 7.66
CA GLU A 130 -12.19 27.00 8.85
C GLU A 130 -12.12 25.60 9.47
N THR A 131 -12.14 25.53 10.81
CA THR A 131 -12.08 24.26 11.53
C THR A 131 -13.35 23.45 11.23
N GLY A 132 -13.19 22.42 10.41
CA GLY A 132 -14.24 21.47 10.04
C GLY A 132 -14.29 20.29 11.01
N ASP A 133 -14.48 19.10 10.46
CA ASP A 133 -14.31 17.86 11.22
C ASP A 133 -12.82 17.69 11.54
N VAL A 134 -12.46 17.69 12.83
CA VAL A 134 -11.07 17.56 13.28
C VAL A 134 -10.49 16.20 12.95
N GLU A 135 -11.32 15.21 12.61
CA GLU A 135 -10.93 13.87 12.16
C GLU A 135 -10.42 13.87 10.71
N ILE A 136 -10.70 14.92 9.93
CA ILE A 136 -10.20 15.07 8.55
C ILE A 136 -9.01 16.03 8.53
N ALA A 137 -7.89 15.61 7.95
CA ALA A 137 -6.72 16.47 7.81
C ALA A 137 -7.09 17.67 6.93
N ARG A 138 -6.83 18.89 7.42
CA ARG A 138 -7.12 20.10 6.66
C ARG A 138 -5.91 20.51 5.83
N THR A 139 -6.13 20.74 4.55
CA THR A 139 -5.10 21.25 3.65
C THR A 139 -5.10 22.77 3.69
N SER A 140 -3.99 23.36 4.14
CA SER A 140 -3.78 24.81 4.14
C SER A 140 -2.99 25.24 2.91
N THR A 141 -3.07 26.52 2.55
CA THR A 141 -2.28 27.10 1.45
C THR A 141 -1.21 28.03 2.00
N VAL A 142 0.05 27.77 1.66
CA VAL A 142 1.19 28.62 2.00
C VAL A 142 1.71 29.28 0.73
N HIS A 143 1.83 30.61 0.75
CA HIS A 143 2.42 31.36 -0.35
C HIS A 143 3.81 31.86 0.04
N LEU A 144 4.81 31.41 -0.70
CA LEU A 144 6.19 31.84 -0.56
C LEU A 144 6.63 32.60 -1.82
N SER A 145 7.58 33.52 -1.64
CA SER A 145 8.23 34.21 -2.75
C SER A 145 9.75 34.23 -2.58
N ALA A 146 10.46 34.36 -3.70
CA ALA A 146 11.89 34.66 -3.70
C ALA A 146 12.29 35.46 -4.95
N ASP A 147 13.31 36.31 -4.78
CA ASP A 147 13.97 36.96 -5.90
C ASP A 147 14.88 35.96 -6.62
N LEU A 148 14.72 35.85 -7.94
CA LEU A 148 15.55 35.00 -8.77
C LEU A 148 16.76 35.80 -9.31
N PRO A 149 17.96 35.21 -9.35
CA PRO A 149 19.10 35.86 -9.96
C PRO A 149 18.86 36.11 -11.46
N PRO A 150 19.49 37.13 -12.06
CA PRO A 150 19.36 37.38 -13.48
C PRO A 150 19.88 36.18 -14.31
N GLY A 151 19.24 35.93 -15.44
CA GLY A 151 19.56 34.82 -16.36
C GLY A 151 18.61 33.62 -16.25
N ASP A 152 19.00 32.52 -16.90
CA ASP A 152 18.11 31.37 -17.15
C ASP A 152 18.57 30.10 -16.41
N ALA A 153 19.34 30.27 -15.34
CA ALA A 153 19.79 29.15 -14.53
C ALA A 153 18.58 28.36 -14.00
N PRO A 154 18.56 27.03 -14.15
CA PRO A 154 17.40 26.23 -13.77
C PRO A 154 17.20 26.27 -12.26
N LEU A 155 15.94 26.17 -11.87
CA LEU A 155 15.51 26.11 -10.49
C LEU A 155 15.60 24.65 -10.00
N VAL A 156 16.07 24.46 -8.78
CA VAL A 156 16.02 23.16 -8.09
C VAL A 156 15.31 23.37 -6.77
N LEU A 157 14.27 22.57 -6.55
CA LEU A 157 13.41 22.60 -5.38
C LEU A 157 13.46 21.26 -4.65
N GLY A 158 13.13 21.27 -3.37
CA GLY A 158 12.98 20.06 -2.56
C GLY A 158 12.83 20.44 -1.11
N TRP A 159 12.59 19.46 -0.26
CA TRP A 159 12.55 19.69 1.17
C TRP A 159 13.09 18.48 1.93
N SER A 160 13.34 18.61 3.24
CA SER A 160 13.83 17.51 4.07
C SER A 160 12.90 16.30 4.04
N ALA A 161 13.45 15.10 4.18
CA ALA A 161 12.66 13.85 4.29
C ALA A 161 11.63 13.89 5.42
N GLU A 162 11.97 14.60 6.51
CA GLU A 162 11.10 14.80 7.67
C GLU A 162 9.77 15.50 7.34
N LEU A 163 9.71 16.25 6.24
CA LEU A 163 8.50 16.94 5.80
C LEU A 163 7.60 16.06 4.92
N GLY A 164 8.00 14.81 4.69
CA GLY A 164 7.27 13.84 3.91
C GLY A 164 7.54 13.97 2.41
N GLU A 165 6.62 13.43 1.61
CA GLU A 165 6.72 13.43 0.16
C GLU A 165 6.23 14.76 -0.44
N LEU A 166 6.87 15.25 -1.51
CA LEU A 166 6.53 16.52 -2.17
C LEU A 166 6.27 16.31 -3.66
N VAL A 167 5.15 16.82 -4.14
CA VAL A 167 4.92 17.00 -5.57
C VAL A 167 5.25 18.45 -5.95
N VAL A 168 6.09 18.64 -6.96
CA VAL A 168 6.41 19.95 -7.52
C VAL A 168 5.80 20.06 -8.92
N ARG A 169 5.01 21.11 -9.21
CA ARG A 169 4.36 21.33 -10.51
C ARG A 169 4.54 22.77 -10.97
N GLN A 170 4.95 22.99 -12.21
CA GLN A 170 5.07 24.32 -12.80
C GLN A 170 3.81 24.67 -13.59
N ARG A 171 2.98 25.58 -13.06
CA ARG A 171 1.63 25.85 -13.63
C ARG A 171 1.62 26.83 -14.80
N ASN A 172 2.54 27.78 -14.82
CA ASN A 172 2.51 28.90 -15.78
C ASN A 172 3.17 28.59 -17.14
N LEU A 173 3.39 27.32 -17.44
CA LEU A 173 4.06 26.89 -18.65
C LEU A 173 3.41 25.61 -19.18
N GLU A 174 2.96 25.66 -20.42
CA GLU A 174 2.53 24.46 -21.15
C GLU A 174 3.76 23.56 -21.36
N GLY A 175 3.75 22.34 -20.82
CA GLY A 175 4.96 21.50 -20.72
C GLY A 175 5.89 21.84 -19.55
N GLY A 176 5.40 22.55 -18.54
CA GLY A 176 6.11 22.83 -17.30
C GLY A 176 6.52 21.57 -16.54
N TYR A 177 7.54 21.70 -15.69
CA TYR A 177 8.04 20.62 -14.86
C TYR A 177 6.95 20.02 -13.97
N ALA A 178 6.97 18.69 -13.83
CA ALA A 178 6.24 18.01 -12.79
C ALA A 178 7.09 16.85 -12.25
N GLY A 179 7.32 16.83 -10.94
CA GLY A 179 8.17 15.85 -10.30
C GLY A 179 7.62 15.44 -8.94
N PHE A 180 7.88 14.20 -8.57
CA PHE A 180 7.57 13.66 -7.26
C PHE A 180 8.88 13.38 -6.51
N LEU A 181 9.01 13.97 -5.33
CA LEU A 181 10.22 13.95 -4.54
C LEU A 181 9.96 13.17 -3.26
N THR A 182 10.67 12.07 -3.09
CA THR A 182 10.56 11.18 -1.92
C THR A 182 11.80 11.29 -1.04
N SER A 183 11.64 11.16 0.29
CA SER A 183 12.74 11.05 1.26
C SER A 183 13.88 12.05 1.04
N GLY A 184 13.53 13.34 0.93
CA GLY A 184 14.53 14.42 0.83
C GLY A 184 15.11 14.64 -0.57
N GLN A 185 14.55 13.98 -1.60
CA GLN A 185 15.00 14.15 -2.98
C GLN A 185 14.86 15.61 -3.45
N LEU A 186 15.82 16.05 -4.25
CA LEU A 186 15.75 17.32 -4.97
C LEU A 186 15.13 17.10 -6.36
N SER A 187 14.41 18.09 -6.84
CA SER A 187 13.86 18.11 -8.19
C SER A 187 14.97 18.05 -9.23
N ASP A 188 14.62 17.54 -10.41
CA ASP A 188 15.43 17.79 -11.58
C ASP A 188 15.48 19.31 -11.87
N PRO A 189 16.45 19.78 -12.64
CA PRO A 189 16.55 21.18 -13.02
C PRO A 189 15.27 21.66 -13.73
N ILE A 190 14.49 22.51 -13.06
CA ILE A 190 13.26 23.11 -13.55
C ILE A 190 13.64 24.29 -14.46
N PRO A 191 13.28 24.27 -15.75
CA PRO A 191 13.58 25.38 -16.64
C PRO A 191 12.79 26.64 -16.23
N ARG A 192 13.48 27.77 -16.21
CA ARG A 192 12.84 29.08 -15.97
C ARG A 192 12.13 29.63 -17.20
N GLN A 193 12.55 29.19 -18.40
CA GLN A 193 11.97 29.57 -19.68
C GLN A 193 11.92 28.34 -20.59
N GLY A 194 10.80 28.13 -21.29
CA GLY A 194 10.59 26.98 -22.19
C GLY A 194 10.17 25.69 -21.49
N ALA A 195 9.53 24.78 -22.24
CA ALA A 195 9.07 23.49 -21.72
C ALA A 195 10.23 22.63 -21.20
N SER A 196 9.92 21.67 -20.32
CA SER A 196 10.92 20.70 -19.85
C SER A 196 11.54 19.95 -21.03
N ASP A 197 12.86 19.79 -21.04
CA ASP A 197 13.56 18.97 -22.05
C ASP A 197 13.28 17.45 -21.88
N GLN A 198 12.33 17.07 -21.02
CA GLN A 198 12.00 15.66 -20.78
C GLN A 198 11.39 15.07 -22.05
N THR A 199 12.11 14.16 -22.68
CA THR A 199 11.61 13.45 -23.85
C THR A 199 10.52 12.45 -23.46
N TRP A 200 9.66 12.08 -24.41
CA TRP A 200 8.68 10.99 -24.24
C TRP A 200 9.32 9.71 -23.70
N GLY A 201 10.53 9.37 -24.17
CA GLY A 201 11.27 8.18 -23.72
C GLY A 201 11.70 8.26 -22.26
N GLN A 202 12.19 9.42 -21.82
CA GLN A 202 12.55 9.66 -20.41
C GLN A 202 11.32 9.62 -19.51
N ALA A 203 10.25 10.34 -19.87
CA ALA A 203 8.98 10.29 -19.13
C ALA A 203 8.42 8.87 -18.99
N PHE A 204 8.52 8.06 -20.05
CA PHE A 204 8.15 6.65 -20.00
C PHE A 204 9.03 5.85 -19.03
N THR A 205 10.36 5.99 -19.08
CA THR A 205 11.26 5.21 -18.21
C THR A 205 11.19 5.61 -16.75
N ASP A 206 11.06 6.90 -16.46
CA ASP A 206 11.03 7.42 -15.08
C ASP A 206 9.79 6.90 -14.35
N TYR A 207 8.65 6.84 -15.04
CA TYR A 207 7.40 6.34 -14.47
C TYR A 207 7.33 4.82 -14.33
N ILE A 208 8.21 4.03 -14.98
CA ILE A 208 8.31 2.59 -14.69
C ILE A 208 8.71 2.37 -13.23
N GLY A 209 9.66 3.17 -12.70
CA GLY A 209 10.07 3.09 -11.30
C GLY A 209 8.90 3.41 -10.36
N VAL A 210 8.19 4.51 -10.63
CA VAL A 210 7.01 4.92 -9.86
C VAL A 210 5.93 3.84 -9.85
N GLY A 211 5.66 3.22 -10.99
CA GLY A 211 4.69 2.12 -11.10
C GLY A 211 5.13 0.84 -10.38
N PHE A 212 6.43 0.55 -10.36
CA PHE A 212 6.97 -0.59 -9.61
C PHE A 212 6.84 -0.36 -8.11
N ASP A 213 7.25 0.82 -7.63
CA ASP A 213 7.22 1.19 -6.21
C ASP A 213 5.79 1.26 -5.68
N HIS A 214 4.83 1.62 -6.54
CA HIS A 214 3.39 1.54 -6.26
C HIS A 214 2.95 0.12 -5.87
N ILE A 215 3.62 -0.94 -6.36
CA ILE A 215 3.32 -2.32 -5.98
C ILE A 215 4.23 -2.80 -4.86
N VAL A 216 5.55 -2.66 -5.00
CA VAL A 216 6.54 -3.16 -4.03
C VAL A 216 7.42 -2.00 -3.57
N PRO A 217 7.40 -1.59 -2.28
CA PRO A 217 6.65 -2.14 -1.15
C PRO A 217 5.21 -1.63 -0.97
N LYS A 218 4.81 -0.54 -1.63
CA LYS A 218 3.69 0.30 -1.14
C LYS A 218 2.30 -0.35 -1.34
N GLY A 219 2.10 -1.12 -2.41
CA GLY A 219 0.80 -1.64 -2.83
C GLY A 219 0.42 -2.98 -2.22
N LEU A 220 0.30 -3.06 -0.89
CA LEU A 220 -0.02 -4.32 -0.22
C LEU A 220 -1.39 -4.89 -0.66
N ASP A 221 -2.36 -4.02 -0.96
CA ASP A 221 -3.66 -4.41 -1.53
C ASP A 221 -3.52 -5.15 -2.87
N HIS A 222 -2.66 -4.66 -3.76
CA HIS A 222 -2.32 -5.28 -5.03
C HIS A 222 -1.58 -6.60 -4.83
N ILE A 223 -0.62 -6.64 -3.90
CA ILE A 223 0.13 -7.85 -3.55
C ILE A 223 -0.82 -8.94 -3.06
N LEU A 224 -1.68 -8.65 -2.08
CA LEU A 224 -2.63 -9.61 -1.53
C LEU A 224 -3.65 -10.07 -2.58
N PHE A 225 -4.11 -9.16 -3.44
CA PHE A 225 -5.00 -9.50 -4.54
C PHE A 225 -4.37 -10.49 -5.52
N VAL A 226 -3.16 -10.17 -6.03
CA VAL A 226 -2.43 -10.99 -7.00
C VAL A 226 -2.02 -12.34 -6.41
N LEU A 227 -1.58 -12.37 -5.14
CA LEU A 227 -1.34 -13.62 -4.42
C LEU A 227 -2.62 -14.44 -4.26
N GLY A 228 -3.75 -13.78 -3.98
CA GLY A 228 -5.07 -14.41 -4.01
C GLY A 228 -5.36 -15.08 -5.36
N LEU A 229 -5.06 -14.44 -6.48
CA LEU A 229 -5.21 -15.07 -7.81
C LEU A 229 -4.29 -16.29 -7.99
N PHE A 230 -3.03 -16.16 -7.57
CA PHE A 230 -2.01 -17.21 -7.66
C PHE A 230 -2.38 -18.47 -6.86
N PHE A 231 -2.82 -18.32 -5.61
CA PHE A 231 -3.06 -19.48 -4.74
C PHE A 231 -4.24 -20.34 -5.17
N LEU A 232 -5.17 -19.82 -5.98
CA LEU A 232 -6.22 -20.66 -6.58
C LEU A 232 -5.74 -21.47 -7.77
N SER A 233 -4.85 -20.92 -8.61
CA SER A 233 -4.40 -21.59 -9.83
C SER A 233 -2.94 -21.28 -10.15
N LEU A 234 -2.14 -22.33 -10.16
CA LEU A 234 -0.72 -22.29 -10.54
C LEU A 234 -0.49 -22.26 -12.06
N HIS A 235 -1.56 -22.34 -12.88
CA HIS A 235 -1.44 -22.24 -14.33
C HIS A 235 -1.11 -20.80 -14.74
N LEU A 236 0.10 -20.59 -15.27
CA LEU A 236 0.61 -19.26 -15.61
C LEU A 236 -0.23 -18.54 -16.66
N GLY A 237 -0.70 -19.23 -17.72
CA GLY A 237 -1.48 -18.58 -18.78
C GLY A 237 -2.74 -17.86 -18.26
N PRO A 238 -3.67 -18.55 -17.58
CA PRO A 238 -4.84 -17.91 -16.97
C PRO A 238 -4.51 -16.86 -15.90
N LEU A 239 -3.42 -17.04 -15.16
CA LEU A 239 -2.98 -16.10 -14.12
C LEU A 239 -2.49 -14.79 -14.74
N LEU A 240 -1.58 -14.87 -15.72
CA LEU A 240 -1.06 -13.72 -16.44
C LEU A 240 -2.19 -12.95 -17.14
N TRP A 241 -3.15 -13.64 -17.75
CA TRP A 241 -4.29 -12.97 -18.38
C TRP A 241 -5.15 -12.19 -17.37
N GLN A 242 -5.37 -12.74 -16.18
CA GLN A 242 -6.13 -12.04 -15.13
C GLN A 242 -5.39 -10.80 -14.62
N ILE A 243 -4.07 -10.90 -14.42
CA ILE A 243 -3.22 -9.78 -13.98
C ILE A 243 -3.24 -8.68 -15.05
N SER A 244 -2.96 -9.00 -16.31
CA SER A 244 -2.98 -7.99 -17.37
C SER A 244 -4.37 -7.38 -17.59
N ALA A 245 -5.45 -8.16 -17.41
CA ALA A 245 -6.82 -7.62 -17.46
C ALA A 245 -7.10 -6.66 -16.30
N PHE A 246 -6.61 -6.95 -15.10
CA PHE A 246 -6.67 -6.06 -13.96
C PHE A 246 -5.89 -4.77 -14.24
N THR A 247 -4.64 -4.85 -14.70
CA THR A 247 -3.80 -3.69 -15.00
C THR A 247 -4.39 -2.82 -16.11
N LEU A 248 -4.98 -3.44 -17.14
CA LEU A 248 -5.67 -2.71 -18.20
C LEU A 248 -6.87 -1.93 -17.65
N ALA A 249 -7.70 -2.56 -16.81
CA ALA A 249 -8.83 -1.89 -16.18
C ALA A 249 -8.37 -0.74 -15.28
N HIS A 250 -7.35 -1.01 -14.46
CA HIS A 250 -6.70 -0.03 -13.59
C HIS A 250 -6.21 1.18 -14.37
N THR A 251 -5.54 0.96 -15.50
CA THR A 251 -5.07 2.02 -16.41
C THR A 251 -6.21 2.92 -16.86
N VAL A 252 -7.38 2.33 -17.20
CA VAL A 252 -8.54 3.09 -17.68
C VAL A 252 -9.04 4.02 -16.58
N THR A 253 -9.22 3.54 -15.36
CA THR A 253 -9.75 4.37 -14.27
C THR A 253 -8.74 5.38 -13.74
N LEU A 254 -7.45 5.05 -13.75
CA LEU A 254 -6.40 6.02 -13.49
C LEU A 254 -6.42 7.17 -14.51
N ALA A 255 -6.55 6.84 -15.80
CA ALA A 255 -6.65 7.86 -16.83
C ALA A 255 -7.89 8.74 -16.64
N LEU A 256 -9.02 8.14 -16.30
CA LEU A 256 -10.27 8.87 -16.05
C LEU A 256 -10.16 9.80 -14.82
N GLY A 257 -9.53 9.36 -13.73
CA GLY A 257 -9.35 10.20 -12.55
C GLY A 257 -8.26 11.27 -12.73
N ALA A 258 -7.15 10.94 -13.39
CA ALA A 258 -6.08 11.90 -13.69
C ALA A 258 -6.54 13.00 -14.67
N LEU A 259 -7.47 12.70 -15.59
CA LEU A 259 -8.12 13.68 -16.46
C LEU A 259 -9.29 14.40 -15.81
N ASP A 260 -9.53 14.16 -14.52
CA ASP A 260 -10.65 14.73 -13.77
C ASP A 260 -12.04 14.46 -14.38
N LEU A 261 -12.18 13.32 -15.07
CA LEU A 261 -13.46 12.88 -15.65
C LEU A 261 -14.31 12.10 -14.65
N VAL A 262 -13.65 11.47 -13.66
CA VAL A 262 -14.29 10.68 -12.60
C VAL A 262 -13.60 10.99 -11.28
N ARG A 263 -14.33 11.58 -10.32
CA ARG A 263 -13.91 11.70 -8.92
C ARG A 263 -14.88 10.94 -8.03
N ILE A 264 -14.37 10.00 -7.24
CA ILE A 264 -15.12 9.25 -6.22
C ILE A 264 -14.34 9.36 -4.92
N SER A 265 -15.03 9.53 -3.80
CA SER A 265 -14.38 9.66 -2.48
C SER A 265 -13.57 8.39 -2.14
N PRO A 266 -12.31 8.52 -1.67
CA PRO A 266 -11.53 7.42 -1.12
C PRO A 266 -12.28 6.65 -0.02
N ASP A 267 -13.08 7.32 0.82
CA ASP A 267 -13.92 6.71 1.86
C ASP A 267 -14.88 5.63 1.33
N ILE A 268 -15.21 5.67 0.03
CA ILE A 268 -16.05 4.67 -0.63
C ILE A 268 -15.17 3.66 -1.37
N VAL A 269 -14.13 4.14 -2.06
CA VAL A 269 -13.33 3.31 -2.95
C VAL A 269 -12.44 2.34 -2.16
N GLU A 270 -11.78 2.80 -1.10
CA GLU A 270 -10.82 1.98 -0.36
C GLU A 270 -11.47 0.82 0.41
N PRO A 271 -12.65 0.96 1.04
CA PRO A 271 -13.37 -0.20 1.56
C PRO A 271 -13.79 -1.19 0.47
N LEU A 272 -14.15 -0.71 -0.73
CA LEU A 272 -14.52 -1.58 -1.85
C LEU A 272 -13.30 -2.33 -2.41
N ILE A 273 -12.14 -1.68 -2.46
CA ILE A 273 -10.85 -2.30 -2.78
C ILE A 273 -10.59 -3.44 -1.78
N ALA A 274 -10.66 -3.16 -0.46
CA ALA A 274 -10.48 -4.20 0.56
C ALA A 274 -11.53 -5.33 0.43
N ALA A 275 -12.80 -5.00 0.19
CA ALA A 275 -13.87 -5.98 0.00
C ALA A 275 -13.65 -6.87 -1.23
N SER A 276 -13.02 -6.35 -2.30
CA SER A 276 -12.63 -7.16 -3.46
C SER A 276 -11.61 -8.24 -3.10
N ILE A 277 -10.67 -7.94 -2.20
CA ILE A 277 -9.65 -8.88 -1.73
C ILE A 277 -10.29 -9.93 -0.80
N VAL A 278 -11.23 -9.51 0.06
CA VAL A 278 -12.07 -10.44 0.84
C VAL A 278 -12.78 -11.42 -0.09
N TYR A 279 -13.41 -10.92 -1.16
CA TYR A 279 -14.08 -11.76 -2.15
C TYR A 279 -13.11 -12.81 -2.73
N VAL A 280 -11.92 -12.41 -3.18
CA VAL A 280 -10.93 -13.33 -3.76
C VAL A 280 -10.47 -14.37 -2.75
N GLY A 281 -10.14 -13.94 -1.52
CA GLY A 281 -9.72 -14.85 -0.46
C GLY A 281 -10.80 -15.87 -0.09
N ILE A 282 -12.06 -15.44 0.02
CA ILE A 282 -13.20 -16.34 0.27
C ILE A 282 -13.46 -17.27 -0.92
N GLU A 283 -13.46 -16.73 -2.14
CA GLU A 283 -13.68 -17.52 -3.35
C GLU A 283 -12.67 -18.66 -3.45
N ASN A 284 -11.41 -18.41 -3.11
CA ASN A 284 -10.36 -19.43 -3.11
C ASN A 284 -10.62 -20.60 -2.16
N LEU A 285 -11.38 -20.40 -1.08
CA LEU A 285 -11.70 -21.45 -0.10
C LEU A 285 -12.80 -22.40 -0.60
N PHE A 286 -13.67 -21.92 -1.49
CA PHE A 286 -14.84 -22.66 -1.97
C PHE A 286 -14.71 -23.12 -3.42
N ALA A 287 -13.95 -22.40 -4.23
CA ALA A 287 -13.77 -22.71 -5.64
C ALA A 287 -12.83 -23.90 -5.82
N GLN A 288 -13.31 -24.95 -6.51
CA GLN A 288 -12.47 -26.08 -6.92
C GLN A 288 -11.91 -25.93 -8.34
N LYS A 289 -12.42 -24.97 -9.12
CA LYS A 289 -12.00 -24.67 -10.51
C LYS A 289 -12.20 -23.18 -10.80
N LEU A 290 -11.39 -22.64 -11.71
CA LEU A 290 -11.57 -21.27 -12.22
C LEU A 290 -12.90 -21.17 -12.99
N HIS A 291 -13.77 -20.25 -12.57
CA HIS A 291 -15.01 -19.99 -13.27
C HIS A 291 -14.74 -19.11 -14.52
N PRO A 292 -15.41 -19.35 -15.67
CA PRO A 292 -15.16 -18.58 -16.90
C PRO A 292 -15.40 -17.06 -16.77
N TRP A 293 -16.21 -16.63 -15.80
CA TRP A 293 -16.51 -15.22 -15.55
C TRP A 293 -15.47 -14.51 -14.67
N ARG A 294 -14.53 -15.25 -14.09
CA ARG A 294 -13.55 -14.68 -13.16
C ARG A 294 -12.71 -13.55 -13.78
N PRO A 295 -12.24 -13.63 -15.05
CA PRO A 295 -11.52 -12.51 -15.67
C PRO A 295 -12.35 -11.22 -15.74
N PHE A 296 -13.67 -11.32 -15.93
CA PHE A 296 -14.56 -10.17 -15.91
C PHE A 296 -14.67 -9.56 -14.51
N VAL A 297 -14.79 -10.40 -13.47
CA VAL A 297 -14.81 -9.94 -12.07
C VAL A 297 -13.49 -9.26 -11.71
N VAL A 298 -12.35 -9.85 -12.09
CA VAL A 298 -11.00 -9.29 -11.90
C VAL A 298 -10.84 -7.96 -12.64
N PHE A 299 -11.36 -7.85 -13.86
CA PHE A 299 -11.40 -6.59 -14.60
C PHE A 299 -12.20 -5.51 -13.84
N CYS A 300 -13.38 -5.84 -13.30
CA CYS A 300 -14.15 -4.90 -12.47
C CYS A 300 -13.40 -4.47 -11.21
N PHE A 301 -12.67 -5.39 -10.57
CA PHE A 301 -11.83 -5.03 -9.42
C PHE A 301 -10.65 -4.13 -9.83
N GLY A 302 -10.06 -4.34 -11.01
CA GLY A 302 -9.04 -3.44 -11.55
C GLY A 302 -9.56 -2.02 -11.76
N LEU A 303 -10.80 -1.86 -12.24
CA LEU A 303 -11.45 -0.53 -12.32
C LEU A 303 -11.56 0.12 -10.93
N LEU A 304 -11.95 -0.65 -9.90
CA LEU A 304 -12.08 -0.12 -8.54
C LEU A 304 -10.73 0.28 -7.96
N HIS A 305 -9.71 -0.57 -8.10
CA HIS A 305 -8.36 -0.29 -7.60
C HIS A 305 -7.78 0.97 -8.24
N GLY A 306 -7.95 1.14 -9.56
CA GLY A 306 -7.45 2.31 -10.26
C GLY A 306 -8.18 3.61 -9.95
N LEU A 307 -9.30 3.59 -9.21
CA LEU A 307 -9.93 4.80 -8.68
C LEU A 307 -9.29 5.25 -7.36
N GLY A 308 -8.82 4.32 -6.53
CA GLY A 308 -8.27 4.63 -5.20
C GLY A 308 -6.97 5.43 -5.29
N PHE A 309 -6.20 5.21 -6.35
CA PHE A 309 -4.94 5.92 -6.58
C PHE A 309 -5.07 7.13 -7.52
N ALA A 310 -6.26 7.37 -8.09
CA ALA A 310 -6.42 8.35 -9.17
C ALA A 310 -6.31 9.80 -8.68
N SER A 311 -6.76 10.09 -7.44
CA SER A 311 -6.60 11.39 -6.79
C SER A 311 -5.12 11.70 -6.59
N VAL A 312 -4.36 10.75 -6.04
CA VAL A 312 -2.92 10.88 -5.82
C VAL A 312 -2.17 11.04 -7.15
N LEU A 313 -2.63 10.39 -8.23
CA LEU A 313 -2.01 10.47 -9.56
C LEU A 313 -2.34 11.73 -10.37
N ALA A 314 -3.52 12.33 -10.16
CA ALA A 314 -3.77 13.70 -10.57
C ALA A 314 -2.76 14.63 -9.87
N ASP A 315 -2.43 14.31 -8.62
CA ASP A 315 -1.44 15.06 -7.86
C ASP A 315 0.01 14.77 -8.24
N PHE A 316 0.33 13.59 -8.75
CA PHE A 316 1.67 13.21 -9.25
C PHE A 316 2.09 13.87 -10.58
N GLY A 317 1.30 14.80 -11.11
CA GLY A 317 1.70 15.58 -12.29
C GLY A 317 1.64 14.78 -13.60
N LEU A 318 0.76 13.78 -13.67
CA LEU A 318 0.38 13.15 -14.94
C LEU A 318 -0.19 14.18 -15.93
N GLY A 319 -0.84 15.25 -15.45
CA GLY A 319 -1.48 16.27 -16.30
C GLY A 319 -0.55 17.14 -17.17
N SER A 320 0.77 16.92 -17.18
CA SER A 320 1.72 17.70 -18.00
C SER A 320 2.13 16.99 -19.30
N GLU A 321 3.06 17.60 -20.04
CA GLU A 321 3.61 17.00 -21.27
C GLU A 321 3.99 15.53 -21.09
N HIS A 322 3.74 14.74 -22.13
CA HIS A 322 3.94 13.29 -22.15
C HIS A 322 3.07 12.48 -21.17
N PHE A 323 1.90 12.98 -20.74
CA PHE A 323 0.88 12.22 -19.96
C PHE A 323 0.76 10.75 -20.38
N VAL A 324 0.55 10.49 -21.68
CA VAL A 324 0.40 9.12 -22.20
C VAL A 324 1.66 8.29 -21.98
N ALA A 325 2.85 8.87 -22.12
CA ALA A 325 4.12 8.17 -21.87
C ALA A 325 4.23 7.78 -20.40
N LYS A 326 3.96 8.72 -19.50
CA LYS A 326 3.98 8.54 -18.05
C LYS A 326 2.97 7.49 -17.59
N LEU A 327 1.73 7.56 -18.11
CA LEU A 327 0.67 6.60 -17.81
C LEU A 327 1.03 5.18 -18.27
N ILE A 328 1.58 5.02 -19.48
CA ILE A 328 2.00 3.70 -19.98
C ILE A 328 3.20 3.21 -19.16
N GLY A 329 4.20 4.06 -18.90
CA GLY A 329 5.38 3.73 -18.08
C GLY A 329 4.99 3.24 -16.69
N PHE A 330 4.09 3.97 -16.03
CA PHE A 330 3.52 3.60 -14.74
C PHE A 330 2.90 2.19 -14.77
N ASN A 331 2.00 1.92 -15.73
CA ASN A 331 1.33 0.62 -15.78
C ASN A 331 2.28 -0.53 -16.19
N VAL A 332 3.34 -0.25 -16.95
CA VAL A 332 4.43 -1.21 -17.19
C VAL A 332 5.16 -1.51 -15.87
N GLY A 333 5.46 -0.49 -15.07
CA GLY A 333 6.02 -0.65 -13.73
C GLY A 333 5.14 -1.52 -12.82
N VAL A 334 3.84 -1.25 -12.81
CA VAL A 334 2.83 -2.03 -12.05
C VAL A 334 2.85 -3.49 -12.46
N GLU A 335 2.78 -3.78 -13.77
CA GLU A 335 2.81 -5.16 -14.26
C GLU A 335 4.12 -5.86 -13.87
N ILE A 336 5.27 -5.18 -13.96
CA ILE A 336 6.56 -5.73 -13.52
C ILE A 336 6.54 -6.06 -12.02
N GLY A 337 6.02 -5.17 -11.18
CA GLY A 337 5.90 -5.37 -9.74
C GLY A 337 5.02 -6.58 -9.39
N GLN A 338 3.84 -6.69 -10.02
CA GLN A 338 2.94 -7.83 -9.82
C GLN A 338 3.58 -9.15 -10.27
N LEU A 339 4.26 -9.14 -11.42
CA LEU A 339 4.98 -10.31 -11.93
C LEU A 339 6.16 -10.72 -11.04
N ALA A 340 6.86 -9.75 -10.42
CA ALA A 340 7.92 -10.05 -9.47
C ALA A 340 7.39 -10.76 -8.22
N VAL A 341 6.25 -10.32 -7.68
CA VAL A 341 5.56 -10.98 -6.55
C VAL A 341 5.14 -12.40 -6.92
N ILE A 342 4.54 -12.58 -8.10
CA ILE A 342 4.16 -13.90 -8.64
C ILE A 342 5.38 -14.80 -8.78
N ALA A 343 6.47 -14.28 -9.35
CA ALA A 343 7.71 -15.04 -9.55
C ALA A 343 8.29 -15.50 -8.21
N ALA A 344 8.32 -14.63 -7.20
CA ALA A 344 8.77 -14.98 -5.86
C ALA A 344 7.93 -16.11 -5.23
N ALA A 345 6.60 -16.00 -5.28
CA ALA A 345 5.69 -17.04 -4.78
C ALA A 345 5.82 -18.36 -5.57
N PHE A 346 6.01 -18.27 -6.89
CA PHE A 346 6.18 -19.42 -7.75
C PHE A 346 7.48 -20.18 -7.46
N LEU A 347 8.60 -19.45 -7.37
CA LEU A 347 9.93 -20.02 -7.10
C LEU A 347 10.01 -20.66 -5.71
N THR A 348 9.38 -20.05 -4.71
CA THR A 348 9.44 -20.54 -3.32
C THR A 348 8.47 -21.68 -3.05
N LEU A 349 7.23 -21.60 -3.56
CA LEU A 349 6.17 -22.55 -3.20
C LEU A 349 5.70 -23.42 -4.36
N ALA A 350 5.40 -22.84 -5.53
CA ALA A 350 4.78 -23.61 -6.63
C ALA A 350 5.71 -24.69 -7.20
N ILE A 351 6.98 -24.37 -7.44
CA ILE A 351 7.97 -25.36 -7.92
C ILE A 351 8.13 -26.50 -6.91
N ALA A 352 8.19 -26.14 -5.63
CA ALA A 352 8.44 -27.09 -4.58
C ALA A 352 7.24 -28.00 -4.28
N PHE A 353 6.03 -27.42 -4.30
CA PHE A 353 4.85 -28.03 -3.70
C PHE A 353 3.61 -28.09 -4.62
N GLY A 354 3.63 -27.44 -5.77
CA GLY A 354 2.44 -27.19 -6.59
C GLY A 354 1.78 -28.44 -7.20
N ASN A 355 2.54 -29.53 -7.34
CA ASN A 355 2.03 -30.80 -7.85
C ASN A 355 1.48 -31.73 -6.77
N HIS A 356 1.63 -31.38 -5.48
CA HIS A 356 1.13 -32.23 -4.40
C HIS A 356 -0.38 -32.07 -4.21
N GLU A 357 -1.10 -33.17 -3.99
CA GLU A 357 -2.55 -33.18 -3.75
C GLU A 357 -2.96 -32.39 -2.51
N TRP A 358 -2.03 -32.21 -1.57
CA TRP A 358 -2.25 -31.46 -0.34
C TRP A 358 -1.99 -29.95 -0.49
N TRP A 359 -1.52 -29.45 -1.64
CA TRP A 359 -1.25 -28.02 -1.91
C TRP A 359 -2.38 -27.13 -1.38
N HIS A 360 -3.61 -27.45 -1.76
CA HIS A 360 -4.75 -26.64 -1.37
C HIS A 360 -4.97 -26.64 0.15
N ARG A 361 -4.88 -27.81 0.80
CA ARG A 361 -5.16 -27.95 2.24
C ARG A 361 -4.09 -27.34 3.12
N ARG A 362 -2.82 -27.38 2.69
CA ARG A 362 -1.70 -26.92 3.52
C ARG A 362 -1.14 -25.56 3.13
N ILE A 363 -1.37 -25.06 1.91
CA ILE A 363 -0.78 -23.79 1.44
C ILE A 363 -1.88 -22.83 0.96
N ALA A 364 -2.64 -23.18 -0.08
CA ALA A 364 -3.56 -22.21 -0.69
C ALA A 364 -4.68 -21.77 0.25
N ALA A 365 -5.32 -22.71 0.94
CA ALA A 365 -6.41 -22.41 1.88
C ALA A 365 -5.97 -21.55 3.07
N PRO A 366 -4.92 -21.90 3.85
CA PRO A 366 -4.50 -21.06 4.97
C PRO A 366 -4.04 -19.66 4.53
N VAL A 367 -3.36 -19.53 3.39
CA VAL A 367 -2.98 -18.21 2.85
C VAL A 367 -4.22 -17.42 2.44
N SER A 368 -5.21 -18.07 1.81
CA SER A 368 -6.46 -17.40 1.44
C SER A 368 -7.28 -16.98 2.67
N VAL A 369 -7.23 -17.75 3.76
CA VAL A 369 -7.81 -17.34 5.06
C VAL A 369 -7.11 -16.09 5.59
N ALA A 370 -5.78 -16.05 5.58
CA ALA A 370 -5.04 -14.86 6.02
C ALA A 370 -5.37 -13.64 5.17
N ILE A 371 -5.32 -13.76 3.83
CA ILE A 371 -5.69 -12.69 2.89
C ILE A 371 -7.10 -12.16 3.18
N ALA A 372 -8.09 -13.06 3.30
CA ALA A 372 -9.46 -12.67 3.58
C ALA A 372 -9.62 -12.00 4.95
N THR A 373 -8.86 -12.44 5.95
CA THR A 373 -8.91 -11.88 7.32
C THR A 373 -8.29 -10.50 7.37
N ILE A 374 -7.11 -10.32 6.77
CA ILE A 374 -6.44 -9.01 6.66
C ILE A 374 -7.32 -8.02 5.90
N ALA A 375 -7.84 -8.43 4.75
CA ALA A 375 -8.70 -7.57 3.95
C ALA A 375 -10.04 -7.26 4.66
N ALA A 376 -10.59 -8.21 5.43
CA ALA A 376 -11.82 -7.96 6.20
C ALA A 376 -11.57 -6.96 7.33
N PHE A 377 -10.40 -7.03 7.98
CA PHE A 377 -9.96 -6.04 8.95
C PHE A 377 -9.92 -4.64 8.30
N TRP A 378 -9.27 -4.49 7.13
CA TRP A 378 -9.23 -3.21 6.40
C TRP A 378 -10.60 -2.69 5.96
N VAL A 379 -11.54 -3.57 5.58
CA VAL A 379 -12.92 -3.13 5.28
C VAL A 379 -13.53 -2.45 6.51
N LEU A 380 -13.37 -3.04 7.70
CA LEU A 380 -13.95 -2.52 8.93
C LEU A 380 -13.25 -1.22 9.37
N GLU A 381 -11.93 -1.19 9.25
CA GLU A 381 -11.10 -0.01 9.55
C GLU A 381 -11.47 1.17 8.65
N ARG A 382 -11.43 0.98 7.32
CA ARG A 382 -11.70 2.04 6.34
C ARG A 382 -13.15 2.51 6.30
N THR A 383 -14.06 1.75 6.91
CA THR A 383 -15.47 2.19 7.10
C THR A 383 -15.70 2.88 8.44
N GLY A 384 -14.65 3.03 9.27
CA GLY A 384 -14.75 3.59 10.62
C GLY A 384 -15.52 2.71 11.60
N VAL A 385 -15.75 1.44 11.28
CA VAL A 385 -16.50 0.49 12.13
C VAL A 385 -15.64 0.03 13.30
N ILE A 386 -14.33 -0.10 13.09
CA ILE A 386 -13.36 -0.41 14.14
C ILE A 386 -12.31 0.68 14.20
N ASP A 387 -11.86 0.92 15.43
CA ASP A 387 -10.65 1.67 15.72
C ASP A 387 -9.45 0.72 15.64
N PRO A 388 -8.44 1.00 14.80
CA PRO A 388 -7.23 0.17 14.71
C PRO A 388 -6.40 0.21 16.00
N THR A 389 -6.61 1.22 16.85
CA THR A 389 -5.96 1.32 18.15
C THR A 389 -6.68 0.51 19.24
N GLY A 390 -6.01 0.31 20.37
CA GLY A 390 -6.55 -0.44 21.51
C GLY A 390 -6.70 -1.94 21.26
N ALA A 391 -7.95 -2.43 21.10
CA ALA A 391 -8.23 -3.86 21.03
C ALA A 391 -7.75 -4.50 19.72
N TRP A 392 -7.67 -3.72 18.65
CA TRP A 392 -7.26 -4.17 17.32
C TRP A 392 -5.79 -3.91 17.01
N THR A 393 -5.06 -3.24 17.90
CA THR A 393 -3.62 -2.99 17.73
C THR A 393 -2.81 -4.22 17.34
N PRO A 394 -3.06 -5.44 17.86
CA PRO A 394 -2.34 -6.62 17.38
C PRO A 394 -2.48 -6.89 15.88
N PHE A 395 -3.61 -6.55 15.26
CA PHE A 395 -3.84 -6.69 13.81
C PHE A 395 -3.16 -5.55 13.04
N THR A 396 -3.26 -4.31 13.51
CA THR A 396 -2.56 -3.15 12.95
C THR A 396 -1.05 -3.37 12.91
N LEU A 397 -0.45 -3.78 14.04
CA LEU A 397 0.98 -4.11 14.11
C LEU A 397 1.39 -5.24 13.14
N LEU A 398 0.46 -6.15 12.82
CA LEU A 398 0.69 -7.23 11.86
C LEU A 398 0.63 -6.74 10.41
N THR A 399 -0.25 -5.79 10.09
CA THR A 399 -0.49 -5.30 8.72
C THR A 399 0.34 -4.09 8.33
N GLU A 400 0.84 -3.33 9.31
CA GLU A 400 1.63 -2.10 9.11
C GLU A 400 3.07 -2.24 9.58
N GLY A 401 3.47 -3.41 10.08
CA GLY A 401 4.88 -3.70 10.37
C GLY A 401 5.37 -3.19 11.73
N GLY A 402 4.45 -2.89 12.66
CA GLY A 402 4.78 -2.47 14.03
C GLY A 402 5.33 -3.58 14.94
N ILE A 403 5.32 -4.86 14.51
CA ILE A 403 5.99 -5.94 15.26
C ILE A 403 7.48 -5.97 14.90
N PRO A 404 8.41 -5.91 15.88
CA PRO A 404 9.83 -5.97 15.58
C PRO A 404 10.18 -7.24 14.77
N PRO A 405 10.80 -7.13 13.59
CA PRO A 405 10.89 -8.23 12.62
C PRO A 405 11.56 -9.48 13.14
N LEU A 406 12.55 -9.32 14.03
CA LEU A 406 13.24 -10.45 14.68
C LEU A 406 12.27 -11.32 15.49
N TRP A 407 11.35 -10.70 16.24
CA TRP A 407 10.36 -11.45 17.03
C TRP A 407 9.37 -12.18 16.14
N THR A 408 8.98 -11.58 15.02
CA THR A 408 8.16 -12.22 14.00
C THR A 408 8.84 -13.49 13.45
N VAL A 409 10.12 -13.40 13.08
CA VAL A 409 10.91 -14.56 12.61
C VAL A 409 10.96 -15.66 13.67
N ILE A 410 11.28 -15.29 14.92
CA ILE A 410 11.37 -16.25 16.04
C ILE A 410 10.03 -16.93 16.28
N ALA A 411 8.93 -16.18 16.29
CA ALA A 411 7.59 -16.71 16.53
C ALA A 411 7.17 -17.69 15.43
N VAL A 412 7.36 -17.30 14.16
CA VAL A 412 7.07 -18.18 13.02
C VAL A 412 7.91 -19.46 13.09
N ALA A 413 9.23 -19.33 13.30
CA ALA A 413 10.13 -20.47 13.36
C ALA A 413 9.78 -21.42 14.52
N ALA A 414 9.45 -20.88 15.69
CA ALA A 414 9.05 -21.67 16.85
C ALA A 414 7.75 -22.46 16.60
N ILE A 415 6.72 -21.80 16.04
CA ILE A 415 5.44 -22.45 15.73
C ILE A 415 5.62 -23.50 14.63
N ALA A 416 6.35 -23.18 13.56
CA ALA A 416 6.64 -24.11 12.48
C ALA A 416 7.46 -25.32 12.97
N ALA A 417 8.45 -25.11 13.83
CA ALA A 417 9.23 -26.18 14.44
C ALA A 417 8.35 -27.08 15.33
N LEU A 418 7.50 -26.48 16.18
CA LEU A 418 6.57 -27.22 17.03
C LEU A 418 5.61 -28.08 16.20
N ALA A 419 4.97 -27.49 15.19
CA ALA A 419 4.08 -28.19 14.28
C ALA A 419 4.79 -29.37 13.58
N THR A 420 6.05 -29.16 13.17
CA THR A 420 6.88 -30.18 12.53
C THR A 420 7.24 -31.32 13.49
N VAL A 421 7.71 -31.01 14.70
CA VAL A 421 8.09 -32.01 15.71
C VAL A 421 6.90 -32.89 16.12
N ILE A 422 5.70 -32.32 16.19
CA ILE A 422 4.48 -33.07 16.53
C ILE A 422 4.16 -34.15 15.47
N VAL A 423 4.34 -33.85 14.19
CA VAL A 423 3.90 -34.74 13.09
C VAL A 423 5.00 -35.65 12.54
N LEU A 424 6.27 -35.28 12.73
CA LEU A 424 7.41 -36.05 12.24
C LEU A 424 7.42 -37.53 12.71
N PRO A 425 7.14 -37.86 13.99
CA PRO A 425 7.12 -39.25 14.43
C PRO A 425 5.82 -40.00 14.08
N LEU A 426 4.85 -39.35 13.42
CA LEU A 426 3.52 -39.88 13.13
C LEU A 426 3.29 -40.00 11.60
N PRO A 427 3.91 -40.99 10.92
CA PRO A 427 3.86 -41.12 9.47
C PRO A 427 2.44 -41.39 8.92
N GLU A 428 1.60 -42.10 9.69
CA GLU A 428 0.25 -42.49 9.27
C GLU A 428 -0.84 -41.45 9.63
N ALA A 429 -0.46 -40.31 10.23
CA ALA A 429 -1.41 -39.31 10.74
C ALA A 429 -1.66 -38.16 9.74
N ASP A 430 -2.19 -38.48 8.56
CA ASP A 430 -2.41 -37.51 7.46
C ASP A 430 -3.21 -36.27 7.90
N GLY A 431 -4.24 -36.46 8.74
CA GLY A 431 -5.04 -35.35 9.27
C GLY A 431 -4.24 -34.39 10.15
N LEU A 432 -3.33 -34.90 10.99
CA LEU A 432 -2.46 -34.06 11.82
C LEU A 432 -1.42 -33.33 10.97
N ARG A 433 -0.90 -33.97 9.92
CA ARG A 433 0.02 -33.35 8.96
C ARG A 433 -0.65 -32.22 8.17
N ASP A 434 -1.92 -32.39 7.80
CA ASP A 434 -2.70 -31.34 7.16
C ASP A 434 -2.90 -30.13 8.09
N VAL A 435 -3.21 -30.37 9.38
CA VAL A 435 -3.32 -29.30 10.39
C VAL A 435 -1.98 -28.60 10.64
N ALA A 436 -0.87 -29.36 10.72
CA ALA A 436 0.46 -28.80 10.89
C ALA A 436 0.88 -27.93 9.69
N GLY A 437 0.65 -28.42 8.47
CA GLY A 437 0.93 -27.67 7.25
C GLY A 437 0.06 -26.42 7.14
N PHE A 438 -1.23 -26.53 7.45
CA PHE A 438 -2.15 -25.40 7.50
C PHE A 438 -1.65 -24.31 8.46
N THR A 439 -1.33 -24.70 9.70
CA THR A 439 -0.86 -23.80 10.75
C THR A 439 0.45 -23.13 10.35
N THR A 440 1.39 -23.91 9.81
CA THR A 440 2.70 -23.42 9.35
C THR A 440 2.53 -22.36 8.27
N SER A 441 1.70 -22.62 7.26
CA SER A 441 1.49 -21.67 6.17
C SER A 441 0.73 -20.43 6.58
N LEU A 442 -0.27 -20.56 7.47
CA LEU A 442 -1.03 -19.42 7.98
C LEU A 442 -0.10 -18.44 8.71
N VAL A 443 0.69 -18.97 9.65
CA VAL A 443 1.60 -18.17 10.49
C VAL A 443 2.77 -17.63 9.68
N ALA A 444 3.34 -18.41 8.76
CA ALA A 444 4.41 -17.93 7.89
C ALA A 444 3.96 -16.82 6.96
N PHE A 445 2.76 -16.93 6.38
CA PHE A 445 2.22 -15.87 5.51
C PHE A 445 1.95 -14.59 6.30
N ALA A 446 1.29 -14.68 7.46
CA ALA A 446 1.06 -13.54 8.34
C ALA A 446 2.39 -12.88 8.77
N GLY A 447 3.41 -13.69 9.10
CA GLY A 447 4.74 -13.18 9.44
C GLY A 447 5.46 -12.52 8.26
N ILE A 448 5.28 -13.03 7.03
CA ILE A 448 5.78 -12.39 5.81
C ILE A 448 5.14 -11.02 5.64
N VAL A 449 3.82 -10.89 5.81
CA VAL A 449 3.12 -9.59 5.71
C VAL A 449 3.71 -8.60 6.72
N ALA A 450 3.86 -9.00 7.98
CA ALA A 450 4.38 -8.12 9.03
C ALA A 450 5.84 -7.69 8.80
N ALA A 451 6.71 -8.61 8.37
CA ALA A 451 8.11 -8.29 8.10
C ALA A 451 8.31 -7.52 6.79
N PHE A 452 7.43 -7.73 5.80
CA PHE A 452 7.47 -7.02 4.52
C PHE A 452 7.06 -5.56 4.70
N THR A 453 5.98 -5.32 5.42
CA THR A 453 5.44 -3.98 5.69
C THR A 453 6.37 -3.13 6.55
N SER A 454 7.14 -3.76 7.45
CA SER A 454 8.20 -3.10 8.20
C SER A 454 9.48 -2.80 7.39
N GLY A 455 9.51 -3.09 6.08
CA GLY A 455 10.71 -2.97 5.23
C GLY A 455 11.85 -3.95 5.54
N ALA A 456 11.61 -5.00 6.35
CA ALA A 456 12.65 -5.93 6.79
C ALA A 456 12.87 -7.08 5.81
N TRP A 457 13.28 -6.76 4.58
CA TRP A 457 13.41 -7.67 3.43
C TRP A 457 14.16 -8.97 3.72
N LEU A 458 15.28 -8.90 4.44
CA LEU A 458 16.06 -10.09 4.81
C LEU A 458 15.31 -11.01 5.78
N MET A 459 14.54 -10.44 6.70
CA MET A 459 13.72 -11.20 7.64
C MET A 459 12.53 -11.83 6.92
N THR A 460 11.90 -11.13 5.98
CA THR A 460 10.87 -11.67 5.09
C THR A 460 11.39 -12.89 4.33
N ALA A 461 12.58 -12.81 3.76
CA ALA A 461 13.22 -13.95 3.08
C ALA A 461 13.52 -15.11 4.04
N ALA A 462 13.95 -14.84 5.27
CA ALA A 462 14.18 -15.86 6.29
C ALA A 462 12.89 -16.59 6.70
N ILE A 463 11.77 -15.87 6.80
CA ILE A 463 10.45 -16.46 7.07
C ILE A 463 10.02 -17.36 5.91
N ALA A 464 10.18 -16.90 4.66
CA ALA A 464 9.87 -17.70 3.48
C ALA A 464 10.71 -18.98 3.41
N ALA A 465 12.01 -18.91 3.72
CA ALA A 465 12.87 -20.09 3.79
C ALA A 465 12.45 -21.07 4.89
N THR A 466 12.10 -20.55 6.07
CA THR A 466 11.58 -21.33 7.21
C THR A 466 10.28 -22.06 6.84
N TRP A 467 9.38 -21.36 6.13
CA TRP A 467 8.12 -21.93 5.64
C TRP A 467 8.36 -23.12 4.72
N VAL A 468 9.19 -22.96 3.69
CA VAL A 468 9.52 -24.02 2.73
C VAL A 468 10.18 -25.22 3.44
N LEU A 469 11.15 -24.96 4.33
CA LEU A 469 11.84 -26.01 5.07
C LEU A 469 10.87 -26.80 5.97
N ALA A 470 10.02 -26.12 6.72
CA ALA A 470 9.05 -26.76 7.60
C ALA A 470 8.06 -27.65 6.82
N LEU A 471 7.52 -27.15 5.70
CA LEU A 471 6.63 -27.95 4.85
C LEU A 471 7.34 -29.16 4.24
N ARG A 472 8.60 -29.01 3.80
CA ARG A 472 9.41 -30.14 3.34
C ARG A 472 9.57 -31.19 4.43
N LEU A 473 9.95 -30.80 5.64
CA LEU A 473 10.12 -31.74 6.76
C LEU A 473 8.80 -32.45 7.13
N GLN A 474 7.69 -31.72 7.14
CA GLN A 474 6.35 -32.28 7.42
C GLN A 474 5.86 -33.24 6.32
N SER A 475 6.41 -33.14 5.11
CA SER A 475 6.12 -34.07 4.01
C SER A 475 6.93 -35.36 4.08
N LEU A 476 8.02 -35.41 4.87
CA LEU A 476 8.85 -36.61 5.00
C LEU A 476 8.08 -37.75 5.68
N GLY A 477 8.20 -38.96 5.13
CA GLY A 477 7.57 -40.17 5.68
C GLY A 477 6.06 -40.27 5.49
N GLY A 478 5.47 -39.47 4.59
CA GLY A 478 4.10 -39.73 4.10
C GLY A 478 4.08 -40.93 3.16
N PRO A 479 2.91 -41.51 2.83
CA PRO A 479 2.83 -42.56 1.82
C PRO A 479 3.54 -42.09 0.55
N GLU A 480 4.45 -42.91 0.01
CA GLU A 480 5.14 -42.62 -1.25
C GLU A 480 4.09 -42.21 -2.28
N GLU A 481 4.08 -40.94 -2.67
CA GLU A 481 3.36 -40.49 -3.85
C GLU A 481 4.01 -41.24 -5.01
N THR A 482 3.38 -42.33 -5.44
CA THR A 482 3.74 -43.03 -6.66
C THR A 482 3.69 -41.99 -7.79
N HIS A 483 4.86 -41.51 -8.19
CA HIS A 483 5.02 -40.63 -9.33
C HIS A 483 4.39 -41.31 -10.55
N ALA A 484 3.23 -40.81 -10.99
CA ALA A 484 2.76 -41.04 -12.35
C ALA A 484 3.67 -40.20 -13.26
N THR A 485 4.58 -40.91 -13.92
CA THR A 485 5.46 -40.45 -15.00
C THR A 485 4.73 -39.74 -16.12
#